data_AF-A0A6G2RXP6-F1
#
_entry.id   AF-A0A6G2RXP6-F1
#
_cell.length_a   1.000
_cell.length_b   1.000
_cell.length_c   1.000
_cell.angle_alpha   90.00
_cell.angle_beta   90.00
_cell.angle_gamma   90.00
#
_symmetry.space_group_name_H-M   'P 1'
#
loop_
_entity.id
_entity.type
_entity.pdbx_description
1 polymer ?
#
loop_
_entity_poly.entity_id
_entity_poly.type
_entity_poly.pdbx_seq_one_letter_code
_entity_poly.pdbx_strand_id
1 'polypeptide(L)'
;MSELHEEVSELERSSATAARLFDIRRVIGGLFAVYGVIVTVAGLTASDADLRKAQGININLWTGLGMLALGLFFLVWLKLRPTVPPTAPDAHAPSDTP
;
A
#
# COMPACT_ATOMS: atom_id res chain seq x y z
N MET A 1 -20.27 6.02 31.85
CA MET A 1 -19.96 6.82 30.65
C MET A 1 -18.47 6.94 30.39
N SER A 2 -17.60 6.89 31.41
CA SER A 2 -16.13 6.90 31.28
C SER A 2 -15.55 5.61 30.71
N GLU A 3 -15.96 4.44 31.22
CA GLU A 3 -15.42 3.13 30.79
C GLU A 3 -15.64 2.86 29.30
N LEU A 4 -16.84 3.18 28.79
CA LEU A 4 -17.14 3.05 27.35
C LEU A 4 -16.28 3.96 26.47
N HIS A 5 -15.94 5.17 26.93
CA HIS A 5 -15.04 6.04 26.17
C HIS A 5 -13.61 5.53 26.18
N GLU A 6 -13.18 4.91 27.28
CA GLU A 6 -11.85 4.31 27.42
C GLU A 6 -11.71 3.11 26.48
N GLU A 7 -12.69 2.20 26.48
CA GLU A 7 -12.76 1.04 25.59
C GLU A 7 -12.81 1.44 24.11
N VAL A 8 -13.61 2.46 23.75
CA VAL A 8 -13.62 3.02 22.39
C VAL A 8 -12.27 3.60 22.00
N SER A 9 -11.60 4.34 22.91
CA SER A 9 -10.30 4.94 22.63
C SER A 9 -9.18 3.90 22.44
N GLU A 10 -9.22 2.79 23.18
CA GLU A 10 -8.29 1.67 23.02
C GLU A 10 -8.51 0.94 21.68
N LEU A 11 -9.77 0.72 21.30
CA LEU A 11 -10.14 0.15 20.01
C LEU A 11 -9.70 1.05 18.84
N GLU A 12 -9.86 2.38 18.97
CA GLU A 12 -9.37 3.36 18.00
C GLU A 12 -7.84 3.37 17.90
N ARG A 13 -7.13 3.27 19.03
CA ARG A 13 -5.66 3.23 19.05
C ARG A 13 -5.11 1.94 18.44
N SER A 14 -5.76 0.81 18.75
CA SER A 14 -5.44 -0.50 18.18
C SER A 14 -5.67 -0.52 16.68
N SER A 15 -6.81 -0.02 16.21
CA SER A 15 -7.13 0.09 14.79
C SER A 15 -6.22 1.08 14.03
N ALA A 16 -5.88 2.23 14.61
CA ALA A 16 -4.93 3.17 14.03
C ALA A 16 -3.51 2.59 13.91
N THR A 17 -3.10 1.77 14.87
CA THR A 17 -1.81 1.06 14.84
C THR A 17 -1.81 -0.02 13.76
N ALA A 18 -2.89 -0.81 13.67
CA ALA A 18 -3.07 -1.81 12.63
C ALA A 18 -3.15 -1.21 11.22
N ALA A 19 -3.88 -0.11 11.03
CA ALA A 19 -4.00 0.60 9.75
C ALA A 19 -2.68 1.25 9.30
N ARG A 20 -1.83 1.68 10.24
CA ARG A 20 -0.46 2.13 9.93
C ARG A 20 0.48 0.98 9.58
N LEU A 21 0.32 -0.19 10.21
CA LEU A 21 1.07 -1.40 9.89
C LEU A 21 0.69 -1.94 8.50
N PHE A 22 -0.58 -1.83 8.14
CA PHE A 22 -1.11 -2.06 6.79
C PHE A 22 -1.27 -0.75 6.02
N ASP A 23 -0.16 -0.03 5.79
CA ASP A 23 -0.18 1.16 4.94
C ASP A 23 -0.70 0.77 3.54
N ILE A 24 -1.86 1.34 3.19
CA ILE A 24 -2.54 1.09 1.93
C ILE A 24 -1.64 1.34 0.71
N ARG A 25 -0.69 2.27 0.80
CA ARG A 25 0.26 2.58 -0.27
C ARG A 25 1.20 1.41 -0.54
N ARG A 26 1.57 0.66 0.50
CA ARG A 26 2.40 -0.54 0.38
C ARG A 26 1.62 -1.69 -0.25
N VAL A 27 0.37 -1.88 0.17
CA VAL A 27 -0.51 -2.94 -0.36
C VAL A 27 -0.84 -2.66 -1.83
N ILE A 28 -1.36 -1.48 -2.15
CA ILE A 28 -1.70 -1.08 -3.52
C ILE A 28 -0.44 -1.05 -4.39
N GLY A 29 0.64 -0.43 -3.93
CA GLY A 29 1.89 -0.34 -4.69
C GLY A 29 2.49 -1.70 -5.01
N GLY A 30 2.53 -2.61 -4.02
CA GLY A 30 2.99 -3.98 -4.21
C GLY A 30 2.10 -4.78 -5.16
N LEU A 31 0.77 -4.66 -5.00
CA LEU A 31 -0.22 -5.34 -5.85
C LEU A 31 -0.07 -4.92 -7.32
N PHE A 32 -0.06 -3.62 -7.59
CA PHE A 32 0.11 -3.06 -8.93
C PHE A 32 1.47 -3.42 -9.55
N ALA A 33 2.54 -3.45 -8.74
CA ALA A 33 3.85 -3.87 -9.23
C ALA A 33 3.84 -5.34 -9.67
N VAL A 34 3.33 -6.27 -8.83
CA VAL A 34 3.29 -7.70 -9.16
C VAL A 34 2.41 -7.98 -10.37
N TYR A 35 1.16 -7.49 -10.36
CA TYR A 35 0.26 -7.67 -11.50
C TYR A 35 0.78 -6.98 -12.76
N GLY A 36 1.36 -5.78 -12.62
CA GLY A 36 1.97 -5.06 -13.73
C GLY A 36 3.08 -5.86 -14.40
N VAL A 37 3.99 -6.48 -13.64
CA VAL A 37 5.02 -7.38 -14.19
C VAL A 37 4.40 -8.54 -14.96
N ILE A 38 3.42 -9.24 -14.38
CA ILE A 38 2.77 -10.39 -15.02
C ILE A 38 2.13 -9.97 -16.35
N VAL A 39 1.37 -8.87 -16.34
CA VAL A 39 0.64 -8.37 -17.51
C VAL A 39 1.59 -7.83 -18.58
N THR A 40 2.67 -7.15 -18.18
CA THR A 40 3.73 -6.71 -19.11
C THR A 40 4.42 -7.90 -19.78
N VAL A 41 4.77 -8.95 -19.02
CA VAL A 41 5.37 -10.17 -19.59
C VAL A 41 4.41 -10.84 -20.55
N ALA A 42 3.13 -10.99 -20.17
CA ALA A 42 2.09 -11.54 -21.06
C ALA A 42 1.92 -10.70 -22.34
N GLY A 43 2.06 -9.38 -22.24
CA GLY A 43 2.12 -8.47 -23.39
C GLY A 43 3.34 -8.74 -24.27
N LEU A 44 4.54 -8.83 -23.70
CA LEU A 44 5.77 -9.09 -24.46
C LEU A 44 5.76 -10.45 -25.18
N THR A 45 5.10 -11.46 -24.61
CA THR A 45 4.99 -12.81 -25.19
C THR A 45 3.77 -12.98 -26.10
N ALA A 46 3.00 -11.92 -26.36
CA ALA A 46 1.80 -12.00 -27.20
C ALA A 46 2.18 -12.39 -28.64
N SER A 47 1.44 -13.33 -29.23
CA SER A 47 1.67 -13.81 -30.58
C SER A 47 1.15 -12.81 -31.63
N ASP A 48 1.70 -12.84 -32.85
CA ASP A 48 1.25 -12.00 -33.97
C ASP A 48 -0.26 -12.15 -34.27
N ALA A 49 -0.86 -13.29 -33.94
CA ALA A 49 -2.29 -13.52 -34.05
C ALA A 49 -3.12 -12.64 -33.10
N ASP A 50 -2.59 -12.34 -31.92
CA ASP A 50 -3.24 -11.51 -30.90
C ASP A 50 -3.07 -10.02 -31.22
N LEU A 51 -1.91 -9.62 -31.75
CA LEU A 51 -1.65 -8.25 -32.23
C LEU A 51 -2.59 -7.85 -33.38
N ARG A 52 -2.91 -8.79 -34.29
CA ARG A 52 -3.86 -8.54 -35.40
C ARG A 52 -5.30 -8.30 -34.92
N LYS A 53 -5.73 -8.92 -33.81
CA LYS A 53 -7.06 -8.68 -33.21
C LYS A 53 -7.15 -7.34 -32.48
N ALA A 54 -6.03 -6.84 -31.96
CA ALA A 54 -5.96 -5.61 -31.20
C ALA A 54 -5.57 -4.37 -32.03
N GLN A 55 -5.86 -4.38 -33.34
CA GLN A 55 -5.49 -3.30 -34.28
C GLN A 55 -3.98 -2.94 -34.25
N GLY A 56 -3.10 -3.89 -33.93
CA GLY A 56 -1.66 -3.68 -33.82
C GLY A 56 -1.19 -3.07 -32.49
N ILE A 57 -2.09 -2.81 -31.53
CA ILE A 57 -1.75 -2.26 -30.22
C ILE A 57 -1.77 -3.36 -29.16
N ASN A 58 -0.66 -3.54 -28.47
CA ASN A 58 -0.58 -4.52 -27.39
C ASN A 58 -1.19 -3.96 -26.09
N ILE A 59 -2.47 -4.24 -25.87
CA ILE A 59 -3.22 -3.75 -24.69
C ILE A 59 -2.58 -4.24 -23.40
N ASN A 60 -2.22 -5.53 -23.31
CA ASN A 60 -1.56 -6.08 -22.12
C ASN A 60 -0.24 -5.34 -21.84
N LEU A 61 0.57 -5.05 -22.86
CA LEU A 61 1.83 -4.34 -22.66
C LEU A 61 1.60 -2.93 -22.09
N TRP A 62 0.69 -2.15 -22.68
CA TRP A 62 0.37 -0.80 -22.22
C TRP A 62 -0.28 -0.78 -20.84
N THR A 63 -1.23 -1.68 -20.58
CA THR A 63 -1.87 -1.81 -19.28
C THR A 63 -0.87 -2.23 -18.21
N GLY A 64 -0.03 -3.23 -18.49
CA GLY A 64 1.02 -3.68 -17.57
C GLY A 64 2.04 -2.58 -17.27
N LEU A 65 2.45 -1.82 -18.29
CA LEU A 65 3.37 -0.70 -18.11
C LEU A 65 2.75 0.44 -17.30
N GLY A 66 1.47 0.74 -17.51
CA GLY A 66 0.72 1.69 -16.69
C GLY A 66 0.58 1.25 -15.24
N MET A 67 0.29 -0.04 -15.00
CA MET A 67 0.25 -0.65 -13.67
C MET A 67 1.60 -0.58 -12.97
N LEU A 68 2.70 -0.87 -13.69
CA LEU A 68 4.06 -0.75 -13.17
C LEU A 68 4.39 0.69 -12.79
N ALA A 69 4.11 1.66 -13.66
CA ALA A 69 4.36 3.08 -13.39
C ALA A 69 3.61 3.54 -12.12
N LEU A 70 2.32 3.17 -12.00
CA LEU A 70 1.51 3.49 -10.83
C LEU A 70 2.01 2.79 -9.56
N GLY A 71 2.36 1.50 -9.65
CA GLY A 71 2.89 0.71 -8.54
C GLY A 71 4.20 1.29 -8.03
N LEU A 72 5.15 1.59 -8.93
CA LEU A 72 6.42 2.25 -8.58
C LEU A 72 6.17 3.63 -7.98
N PHE A 73 5.23 4.41 -8.52
CA PHE A 73 4.88 5.71 -7.95
C PHE A 73 4.49 5.59 -6.47
N PHE A 74 3.61 4.65 -6.11
CA PHE A 74 3.20 4.42 -4.72
C PHE A 74 4.36 3.95 -3.83
N LEU A 75 5.22 3.06 -4.34
CA LEU A 75 6.37 2.55 -3.59
C LEU A 75 7.45 3.63 -3.37
N VAL A 76 7.72 4.45 -4.38
CA VAL A 76 8.61 5.60 -4.27
C VAL A 76 8.02 6.61 -3.29
N TRP A 77 6.72 6.89 -3.37
CA TRP A 77 6.05 7.78 -2.44
C TRP A 77 6.09 7.27 -0.98
N LEU A 78 5.94 5.96 -0.76
CA LEU A 78 6.13 5.33 0.54
C LEU A 78 7.55 5.55 1.08
N LYS A 79 8.56 5.40 0.21
CA LYS A 79 9.97 5.64 0.54
C LYS A 79 10.25 7.12 0.86
N LEU A 80 9.63 8.05 0.13
CA LEU A 80 9.78 9.50 0.36
C LEU A 80 8.99 10.00 1.57
N ARG A 81 7.89 9.35 1.94
CA ARG A 81 7.03 9.71 3.09
C ARG A 81 6.79 8.49 3.99
N PRO A 82 7.80 8.10 4.80
CA PRO A 82 7.68 7.02 5.77
C PRO A 82 6.60 7.32 6.80
N THR A 83 5.84 6.30 7.22
CA THR A 83 4.93 6.42 8.37
C THR A 83 5.76 6.41 9.65
N VAL A 84 5.65 7.48 10.45
CA VAL A 84 6.36 7.60 11.72
C VAL A 84 5.84 6.53 12.68
N PRO A 85 6.70 5.64 13.23
CA PRO A 85 6.28 4.68 14.25
C PRO A 85 5.67 5.41 15.45
N PRO A 86 4.66 4.86 16.13
CA PRO A 86 4.18 5.45 17.38
C PRO A 86 5.34 5.49 18.38
N THR A 87 5.67 6.68 18.87
CA THR A 87 6.52 6.82 20.05
C THR A 87 5.85 6.05 21.18
N ALA A 88 6.56 5.10 21.78
CA ALA A 88 6.08 4.44 22.99
C ALA A 88 5.68 5.52 24.01
N PRO A 89 4.52 5.40 24.69
CA PRO A 89 4.16 6.34 25.75
C PRO A 89 5.32 6.40 26.74
N ASP A 90 5.74 7.61 27.09
CA ASP A 90 6.80 7.86 28.07
C ASP A 90 6.47 7.14 29.38
N ALA A 91 7.03 5.94 29.54
CA ALA A 91 7.00 5.16 30.76
C ALA A 91 8.03 5.73 31.74
N HIS A 92 7.83 6.99 32.17
CA HIS A 92 8.31 7.53 33.44
C HIS A 92 7.82 8.98 33.64
N ALA A 93 6.69 9.12 34.34
CA ALA A 93 6.56 10.19 35.32
C ALA A 93 6.39 9.49 36.68
N PRO A 94 7.42 9.51 37.55
CA PRO A 94 7.31 8.90 38.86
C PRO A 94 6.21 9.58 39.68
N SER A 95 5.55 8.75 40.46
CA SER A 95 4.59 9.09 41.50
C SER A 95 5.11 10.18 42.44
N ASP A 96 4.51 11.36 42.39
CA ASP A 96 4.58 12.32 43.50
C ASP A 96 3.17 12.47 44.10
N THR A 97 2.89 11.61 45.06
CA THR A 97 1.90 11.82 46.12
C THR A 97 2.48 12.75 47.19
N PRO A 98 1.70 13.68 47.70
CA PRO A 98 1.59 13.87 49.13
C PRO A 98 0.26 13.35 49.69
#